data_AF-A0A427FGF7-F1
#
_entry.id   AF-A0A427FGF7-F1
#
_cell.length_a   1.000
_cell.length_b   1.000
_cell.length_c   1.000
_cell.angle_alpha   90.00
_cell.angle_beta   90.00
_cell.angle_gamma   90.00
#
_symmetry.space_group_name_H-M   'P 1'
#
loop_
_entity.id
_entity.type
_entity.pdbx_description
1 polymer ?
#
loop_
_entity_poly.entity_id
_entity_poly.type
_entity_poly.pdbx_seq_one_letter_code
_entity_poly.pdbx_strand_id
1 'polypeptide(L)'
;MAALDYLHRAGLAVEIHGEHLRLRPRERITDNVRQFVRQHRDELFAEVSAQHYPPTVDVIRWLSSVARYLECEPGYLLAQGFIDRHDLREQHTNHPRQVAALIRTHPAWPAQPSMIKPPVFQLI
;
A
#
# COMPACT_ATOMS: atom_id res chain seq x y z
N MET A 1 -0.52 -13.39 -18.40
CA MET A 1 -1.71 -12.62 -17.98
C MET A 1 -1.86 -12.89 -16.50
N ALA A 2 -1.88 -11.86 -15.66
CA ALA A 2 -2.01 -12.05 -14.22
C ALA A 2 -3.40 -12.62 -13.90
N ALA A 3 -3.52 -13.51 -12.92
CA ALA A 3 -4.83 -14.10 -12.57
C ALA A 3 -5.82 -13.01 -12.12
N LEU A 4 -5.32 -11.96 -11.48
CA LEU A 4 -6.09 -10.81 -11.06
C LEU A 4 -6.59 -9.95 -12.24
N ASP A 5 -5.85 -9.88 -13.35
CA ASP A 5 -6.29 -9.17 -14.56
C ASP A 5 -7.57 -9.78 -15.14
N TYR A 6 -7.71 -11.10 -15.08
CA TYR A 6 -8.93 -11.79 -15.51
C TYR A 6 -10.14 -11.34 -14.69
N LEU A 7 -9.99 -11.25 -13.37
CA LEU A 7 -11.06 -10.82 -12.47
C LEU A 7 -11.42 -9.34 -12.69
N HIS A 8 -10.42 -8.47 -12.87
CA HIS A 8 -10.66 -7.07 -13.22
C HIS A 8 -11.38 -6.92 -14.56
N ARG A 9 -11.04 -7.72 -15.58
CA ARG A 9 -11.74 -7.73 -16.88
C ARG A 9 -13.17 -8.26 -16.79
N ALA A 10 -13.44 -9.18 -15.86
CA ALA A 10 -14.80 -9.56 -15.49
C ALA A 10 -15.55 -8.45 -14.71
N GLY A 11 -14.87 -7.35 -14.39
CA GLY A 11 -15.37 -6.23 -13.61
C GLY A 11 -15.58 -6.57 -12.15
N LEU A 12 -14.71 -7.40 -11.60
CA LEU A 12 -14.66 -7.73 -10.19
C LEU A 12 -13.51 -6.98 -9.53
N ALA A 13 -13.79 -6.31 -8.42
CA ALA A 13 -12.79 -5.91 -7.44
C ALA A 13 -12.47 -7.11 -6.54
N VAL A 14 -11.20 -7.25 -6.17
CA VAL A 14 -10.69 -8.34 -5.35
C VAL A 14 -9.89 -7.77 -4.19
N GLU A 15 -10.24 -8.17 -2.98
CA GLU A 15 -9.60 -7.72 -1.74
C GLU A 15 -9.23 -8.94 -0.89
N ILE A 16 -8.18 -8.83 -0.08
CA ILE A 16 -7.89 -9.81 0.97
C ILE A 16 -8.58 -9.37 2.26
N HIS A 17 -9.33 -10.28 2.87
CA HIS A 17 -9.97 -10.09 4.17
C HIS A 17 -9.60 -11.25 5.09
N GLY A 18 -8.55 -11.06 5.89
CA GLY A 18 -7.92 -12.15 6.65
C GLY A 18 -7.33 -13.20 5.70
N GLU A 19 -7.75 -14.45 5.86
CA GLU A 19 -7.30 -15.57 5.02
C GLU A 19 -8.21 -15.85 3.81
N HIS A 20 -9.11 -14.91 3.48
CA HIS A 20 -10.11 -15.07 2.43
C HIS A 20 -10.01 -13.96 1.38
N LEU A 21 -10.16 -14.33 0.10
CA LEU A 21 -10.37 -13.38 -0.99
C LEU A 21 -11.85 -12.97 -1.02
N ARG A 22 -12.09 -11.67 -0.95
CA ARG A 22 -13.40 -11.05 -1.10
C ARG A 22 -13.52 -10.52 -2.52
N LEU A 23 -14.51 -11.01 -3.26
CA LEU A 23 -14.84 -10.50 -4.59
C LEU A 23 -16.09 -9.62 -4.54
N ARG A 24 -16.09 -8.53 -5.32
CA ARG A 24 -17.23 -7.62 -5.46
C ARG A 24 -17.34 -7.12 -6.91
N PRO A 25 -18.54 -6.82 -7.42
CA PRO A 25 -19.84 -6.94 -6.75
C PRO A 25 -20.41 -8.38 -6.89
N ARG A 26 -21.32 -8.79 -6.01
CA ARG A 26 -21.75 -10.21 -5.88
C ARG A 26 -22.44 -10.73 -7.13
N GLU A 27 -23.12 -9.85 -7.85
CA GLU A 27 -23.94 -10.14 -9.03
C GLU A 27 -23.08 -10.60 -10.22
N ARG A 28 -21.79 -10.26 -10.22
CA ARG A 28 -20.82 -10.68 -11.25
C ARG A 28 -20.06 -11.96 -10.91
N ILE A 29 -20.28 -12.52 -9.71
CA ILE A 29 -19.62 -13.76 -9.30
C ILE A 29 -20.41 -14.95 -9.86
N THR A 30 -20.12 -15.28 -11.12
CA THR A 30 -20.65 -16.47 -11.80
C THR A 30 -19.95 -17.75 -11.34
N ASP A 31 -20.46 -18.91 -11.75
CA ASP A 31 -19.84 -20.19 -11.40
C ASP A 31 -18.48 -20.38 -12.08
N ASN A 32 -18.30 -19.86 -13.31
CA ASN A 32 -16.98 -19.82 -13.96
C ASN A 32 -15.97 -18.99 -13.15
N VAL A 33 -16.39 -17.82 -12.63
CA VAL A 33 -15.54 -17.01 -11.74
C VAL A 33 -15.18 -17.80 -10.48
N ARG A 34 -16.15 -18.50 -9.86
CA ARG A 34 -15.89 -19.32 -8.67
C ARG A 34 -14.89 -20.44 -8.96
N GLN A 35 -15.02 -21.12 -10.10
CA GLN A 35 -14.11 -22.18 -10.51
C GLN A 35 -12.71 -21.64 -10.76
N PHE A 36 -12.59 -20.53 -11.48
CA PHE A 36 -11.33 -19.85 -11.74
C PHE A 36 -10.62 -19.46 -10.44
N VAL A 37 -11.33 -18.81 -9.51
CA VAL A 37 -10.77 -18.41 -8.20
C VAL A 37 -10.30 -19.62 -7.39
N ARG A 38 -11.00 -20.75 -7.45
CA ARG A 38 -10.58 -21.99 -6.77
C ARG A 38 -9.30 -22.58 -7.38
N GLN A 39 -9.18 -22.54 -8.70
CA GLN A 39 -8.01 -23.08 -9.42
C GLN A 39 -6.77 -22.21 -9.25
N HIS A 40 -6.96 -20.89 -9.18
CA HIS A 40 -5.88 -19.90 -9.10
C HIS A 40 -5.75 -19.25 -7.71
N ARG A 41 -6.24 -19.90 -6.64
CA ARG A 41 -6.38 -19.27 -5.32
C ARG A 41 -5.06 -18.70 -4.80
N ASP A 42 -3.99 -19.48 -4.84
CA ASP A 42 -2.71 -19.08 -4.24
C ASP A 42 -2.02 -17.98 -5.07
N GLU A 43 -2.13 -18.06 -6.40
CA GLU A 43 -1.66 -17.02 -7.33
C GLU A 43 -2.41 -15.70 -7.11
N LEU A 44 -3.74 -15.75 -7.01
CA LEU A 44 -4.57 -14.59 -6.69
C LEU A 44 -4.23 -14.01 -5.32
N PHE A 45 -3.99 -14.85 -4.31
CA PHE A 45 -3.55 -14.37 -3.00
C PHE A 45 -2.21 -13.68 -3.08
N ALA A 46 -1.23 -14.24 -3.78
CA ALA A 46 0.09 -13.64 -3.93
C ALA A 46 0.02 -12.32 -4.70
N GLU A 47 -0.74 -12.26 -5.80
CA GLU A 47 -0.93 -11.05 -6.60
C GLU A 47 -1.66 -9.95 -5.81
N VAL A 48 -2.78 -10.28 -5.16
CA VAL A 48 -3.53 -9.31 -4.35
C VAL A 48 -2.71 -8.88 -3.14
N SER A 49 -1.96 -9.77 -2.49
CA SER A 49 -1.04 -9.42 -1.38
C SER A 49 0.13 -8.57 -1.84
N ALA A 50 0.61 -8.77 -3.08
CA ALA A 50 1.65 -7.91 -3.65
C ALA A 50 1.12 -6.49 -3.90
N GLN A 51 -0.16 -6.34 -4.25
CA GLN A 51 -0.82 -5.03 -4.40
C GLN A 51 -1.24 -4.40 -3.07
N HIS A 52 -1.70 -5.22 -2.15
CA HIS A 52 -2.01 -4.91 -0.76
C HIS A 52 -0.86 -5.43 0.10
N TYR A 53 0.35 -4.87 -0.04
CA TYR A 53 1.37 -5.10 0.97
C TYR A 53 0.82 -4.53 2.29
N PRO A 54 0.33 -5.36 3.25
CA PRO A 54 -0.07 -4.81 4.52
C PRO A 54 1.24 -4.36 5.16
N PRO A 55 1.43 -3.07 5.47
CA PRO A 55 2.68 -2.66 6.09
C PRO A 55 2.77 -3.43 7.40
N THR A 56 3.72 -4.36 7.48
CA THR A 56 3.98 -5.11 8.70
C THR A 56 4.27 -4.12 9.83
N VAL A 57 4.17 -4.54 11.09
CA VAL A 57 4.51 -3.67 12.22
C VAL A 57 5.91 -3.05 12.05
N ASP A 58 6.85 -3.79 11.46
CA ASP A 58 8.20 -3.31 11.19
C ASP A 58 8.25 -2.25 10.08
N VAL A 59 7.46 -2.41 9.02
CA VAL A 59 7.34 -1.40 7.95
C VAL A 59 6.70 -0.12 8.50
N ILE A 60 5.66 -0.24 9.32
CA ILE A 60 5.01 0.93 9.95
C ILE A 60 6.00 1.65 10.87
N ARG A 61 6.77 0.90 11.67
CA ARG A 61 7.81 1.46 12.57
C ARG A 61 8.92 2.13 11.77
N TRP A 62 9.33 1.51 10.66
CA TRP A 62 10.31 2.07 9.75
C TRP A 62 9.83 3.38 9.14
N LEU A 63 8.62 3.41 8.57
CA LEU A 63 8.03 4.62 7.97
C LEU A 63 7.90 5.73 9.01
N SER A 64 7.44 5.40 10.22
CA SER A 64 7.38 6.34 11.34
C SER A 64 8.75 6.89 11.71
N SER A 65 9.80 6.07 11.64
CA SER A 65 11.16 6.50 11.92
C SER A 65 11.70 7.43 10.82
N VAL A 66 11.41 7.16 9.55
CA VAL A 66 11.77 8.06 8.43
C VAL A 66 11.08 9.41 8.59
N ALA A 67 9.77 9.39 8.84
CA ALA A 67 8.96 10.59 9.05
C ALA A 67 9.45 11.43 10.24
N ARG A 68 9.85 10.78 11.34
CA ARG A 68 10.48 11.44 12.49
C ARG A 68 11.80 12.14 12.13
N TYR A 69 12.64 11.52 11.29
CA TYR A 69 13.86 12.18 10.82
C TYR A 69 13.60 13.33 9.86
N LEU A 70 12.44 13.36 9.21
CA LEU A 70 11.98 14.41 8.31
C LEU A 70 11.08 15.44 9.00
N GLU A 71 10.83 15.28 10.30
CA GLU A 71 9.99 16.16 11.12
C GLU A 71 8.57 16.32 10.53
N CYS A 72 8.00 15.24 10.00
CA CYS A 72 6.66 15.21 9.42
C CYS A 72 5.86 13.97 9.85
N GLU A 73 4.58 13.94 9.49
CA GLU A 73 3.70 12.79 9.72
C GLU A 73 3.99 11.67 8.70
N PRO A 74 3.93 10.38 9.09
CA PRO A 74 4.14 9.25 8.17
C PRO A 74 3.21 9.28 6.95
N GLY A 75 1.95 9.69 7.16
CA GLY A 75 0.96 9.81 6.08
C GLY A 75 1.30 10.88 5.04
N TYR A 76 2.08 11.90 5.41
CA TYR A 76 2.50 12.95 4.47
C TYR A 76 3.43 12.37 3.39
N LEU A 77 4.35 11.48 3.77
CA LEU A 77 5.29 10.84 2.83
C LEU A 77 4.55 10.01 1.77
N LEU A 78 3.48 9.33 2.19
CA LEU A 78 2.61 8.56 1.30
C LEU A 78 1.75 9.48 0.42
N ALA A 79 1.13 10.50 1.02
CA ALA A 79 0.21 11.40 0.32
C ALA A 79 0.92 12.26 -0.74
N GLN A 80 2.16 12.65 -0.50
CA GLN A 80 2.99 13.40 -1.44
C GLN A 80 3.81 12.51 -2.38
N GLY A 81 3.74 11.18 -2.22
CA GLY A 81 4.45 10.23 -3.07
C GLY A 81 5.97 10.24 -2.88
N PHE A 82 6.48 10.71 -1.73
CA PHE A 82 7.90 10.59 -1.39
C PHE A 82 8.30 9.17 -1.01
N ILE A 83 7.34 8.38 -0.56
CA ILE A 83 7.45 6.94 -0.32
C ILE A 83 6.17 6.32 -0.85
N ASP A 84 6.28 5.33 -1.74
CA ASP A 84 5.14 4.55 -2.21
C ASP A 84 5.10 3.13 -1.58
N ARG A 85 4.17 2.29 -2.04
CA ARG A 85 4.05 0.92 -1.53
C ARG A 85 5.23 0.02 -1.92
N HIS A 86 5.84 0.25 -3.08
CA HIS A 86 7.02 -0.49 -3.52
C HIS A 86 8.22 -0.11 -2.66
N ASP A 87 8.39 1.17 -2.35
CA ASP A 87 9.41 1.66 -1.44
C ASP A 87 9.26 1.05 -0.04
N LEU A 88 8.03 0.93 0.49
CA LEU A 88 7.79 0.25 1.76
C LEU A 88 8.24 -1.22 1.71
N ARG A 89 7.98 -1.92 0.59
CA ARG A 89 8.39 -3.32 0.43
C ARG A 89 9.90 -3.46 0.30
N GLU A 90 10.55 -2.55 -0.43
CA GLU A 90 11.94 -2.71 -0.88
C GLU A 90 12.95 -2.01 0.03
N GLN A 91 12.56 -0.91 0.67
CA GLN A 91 13.46 -0.05 1.43
C GLN A 91 13.32 -0.17 2.96
N HIS A 92 12.32 -0.89 3.50
CA HIS A 92 12.11 -0.96 4.96
C HIS A 92 13.26 -1.61 5.73
N THR A 93 14.15 -2.34 5.04
CA THR A 93 15.38 -2.92 5.62
C THR A 93 16.54 -1.92 5.65
N ASN A 94 16.45 -0.81 4.91
CA ASN A 94 17.45 0.27 4.93
C ASN A 94 17.31 1.12 6.19
N HIS A 95 18.40 1.76 6.60
CA HIS A 95 18.39 2.60 7.80
C HIS A 95 17.51 3.85 7.58
N PRO A 96 16.48 4.13 8.41
CA PRO A 96 15.52 5.22 8.19
C PRO A 96 16.16 6.60 7.96
N ARG A 97 17.27 6.88 8.67
CA ARG A 97 18.04 8.13 8.52
C ARG A 97 18.60 8.32 7.10
N GLN A 98 19.03 7.24 6.43
CA GLN A 98 19.60 7.31 5.08
C GLN A 98 18.50 7.65 4.07
N VAL A 99 17.35 7.01 4.18
CA VAL A 99 16.17 7.31 3.34
C VAL A 99 15.69 8.74 3.56
N ALA A 100 15.63 9.20 4.81
CA ALA A 100 15.32 10.60 5.13
C ALA A 100 16.35 11.58 4.52
N ALA A 101 17.64 11.25 4.53
CA ALA A 101 18.65 12.09 3.90
C ALA A 101 18.46 12.15 2.38
N LEU A 102 18.10 11.04 1.74
CA LEU A 102 17.78 11.00 0.31
C LEU A 102 16.55 11.87 0.00
N ILE A 103 15.46 11.71 0.74
CA ILE A 103 14.22 12.50 0.55
C ILE A 103 14.49 14.01 0.69
N ARG A 104 15.35 14.44 1.63
CA ARG A 104 15.73 15.86 1.77
C ARG A 104 16.41 16.45 0.54
N THR A 105 17.03 15.62 -0.31
CA THR A 105 17.65 16.08 -1.56
C THR A 105 16.65 16.20 -2.71
N HIS A 106 15.43 15.72 -2.53
CA HIS A 106 14.39 15.77 -3.55
C HIS A 106 13.97 17.23 -3.80
N PRO A 107 13.89 17.70 -5.05
CA PRO A 107 13.61 19.11 -5.36
C PRO A 107 12.21 19.57 -4.92
N ALA A 108 11.26 18.65 -4.82
CA ALA A 108 9.92 18.91 -4.29
C ALA A 108 9.85 18.89 -2.74
N TRP A 109 10.94 18.54 -2.04
CA TRP A 109 10.96 18.54 -0.58
C TRP A 109 11.04 19.99 -0.07
N PRO A 110 10.16 20.41 0.86
CA PRO A 110 10.14 21.79 1.32
C PRO A 110 11.43 22.14 2.10
N ALA A 111 11.94 23.35 1.89
CA ALA A 111 13.15 23.85 2.55
C ALA A 111 13.02 23.93 4.09
N GLN A 112 11.79 23.98 4.61
CA GLN A 112 11.47 23.89 6.04
C GLN A 112 10.17 23.08 6.22
N PRO A 113 10.21 21.87 6.81
CA PRO A 113 9.01 21.13 7.19
C PRO A 113 8.44 21.67 8.50
N SER A 114 8.06 22.95 8.53
CA SER A 114 7.40 23.54 9.70
C SER A 114 5.95 23.08 9.77
N MET A 115 5.74 22.00 10.53
CA MET A 115 4.47 21.64 11.17
C MET A 115 3.25 21.70 10.23
N ILE A 116 3.23 20.87 9.20
CA ILE A 116 2.02 20.63 8.40
C ILE A 116 1.07 19.78 9.27
N LYS A 117 0.28 20.45 10.13
CA LYS A 117 -0.87 19.81 10.79
C LYS A 117 -1.84 19.35 9.69
N PRO A 118 -2.24 18.07 9.63
CA PRO A 118 -3.30 17.67 8.72
C PRO A 118 -4.60 18.41 9.09
N PRO A 119 -5.50 18.68 8.13
CA PRO A 119 -6.86 19.06 8.48
C PRO A 119 -7.42 17.93 9.33
N VAL A 120 -7.91 18.28 10.52
CA VAL A 120 -8.60 17.34 11.41
C VAL A 120 -9.80 16.78 10.62
N PHE A 121 -9.68 15.56 10.11
CA PHE A 121 -10.86 14.79 9.71
C PHE A 121 -11.55 14.39 11.00
N GLN A 122 -12.46 15.24 11.47
CA GLN A 122 -13.48 14.83 12.42
C GLN A 122 -14.31 13.74 11.75
N LEU A 123 -14.18 12.50 12.23
CA LEU A 123 -15.18 11.48 12.01
C LEU A 123 -16.47 11.95 12.69
N ILE A 124 -17.48 12.20 11.87
CA ILE A 124 -18.91 12.13 12.22
C ILE A 124 -19.42 10.78 11.75
#